data_AF-Q2T5H5-F1
#
_entry.id   AF-Q2T5H5-F1
#
_cell.length_a   1.000
_cell.length_b   1.000
_cell.length_c   1.000
_cell.angle_alpha   90.00
_cell.angle_beta   90.00
_cell.angle_gamma   90.00
#
_symmetry.space_group_name_H-M   'P 1'
#
loop_
_entity.id
_entity.type
_entity.pdbx_description
1 polymer ?
#
loop_
_entity_poly.entity_id
_entity_poly.type
_entity_poly.pdbx_seq_one_letter_code
_entity_poly.pdbx_strand_id
1 'polypeptide(L)'
;MNTKKLMAWAAAAALTTLAVSPAAFAQGKTRGEVKQELIQAQHEGVVPAGKNDYPPSAALVKRNKEVHAIAVHGGKTSVALDQHDQAVAR
;
A
#
# COMPACT_ATOMS: atom_id res chain seq x y z
N MET A 1 -64.96 21.88 -7.23
CA MET A 1 -65.03 20.45 -7.63
C MET A 1 -64.01 20.24 -8.75
N ASN A 2 -62.96 19.44 -8.68
CA ASN A 2 -62.59 18.33 -7.81
C ASN A 2 -61.07 18.15 -7.80
N THR A 3 -60.46 18.24 -6.62
CA THR A 3 -59.20 17.57 -6.26
C THR A 3 -59.40 16.06 -6.26
N LYS A 4 -58.31 15.29 -6.45
CA LYS A 4 -58.20 13.81 -6.58
C LYS A 4 -58.34 13.43 -8.06
N LYS A 5 -57.24 13.28 -8.80
CA LYS A 5 -56.33 12.13 -8.72
C LYS A 5 -54.93 12.55 -9.17
N LEU A 6 -54.21 13.19 -8.26
CA LEU A 6 -52.75 13.10 -8.18
C LEU A 6 -52.47 11.66 -7.71
N MET A 7 -52.10 10.74 -8.60
CA MET A 7 -51.53 9.41 -8.31
C MET A 7 -51.61 8.55 -9.58
N ALA A 8 -50.69 8.77 -10.52
CA ALA A 8 -50.25 7.76 -11.50
C ALA A 8 -49.30 8.45 -12.48
N TRP A 9 -48.01 8.38 -12.18
CA TRP A 9 -46.83 8.46 -13.08
C TRP A 9 -45.64 9.05 -12.30
N ALA A 10 -45.30 8.39 -11.19
CA ALA A 10 -44.03 8.60 -10.50
C ALA A 10 -43.05 7.46 -10.86
N ALA A 11 -42.98 7.09 -12.14
CA ALA A 11 -42.25 5.90 -12.57
C ALA A 11 -41.70 5.99 -14.00
N ALA A 12 -41.06 7.10 -14.39
CA ALA A 12 -40.21 7.14 -15.60
C ALA A 12 -39.48 8.48 -15.75
N ALA A 13 -38.48 8.80 -14.93
CA ALA A 13 -37.38 9.73 -15.26
C ALA A 13 -36.51 10.04 -14.03
N ALA A 14 -35.78 9.06 -13.50
CA ALA A 14 -34.70 9.33 -12.55
C ALA A 14 -33.73 8.15 -12.42
N LEU A 15 -33.21 7.65 -13.54
CA LEU A 15 -32.15 6.62 -13.54
C LEU A 15 -31.06 7.00 -14.55
N THR A 16 -30.60 8.25 -14.50
CA THR A 16 -29.41 8.70 -15.23
C THR A 16 -28.60 9.68 -14.38
N THR A 17 -28.16 9.25 -13.20
CA THR A 17 -27.10 9.96 -12.46
C THR A 17 -25.98 8.99 -12.09
N LEU A 18 -24.93 9.08 -12.91
CA LEU A 18 -23.51 8.92 -12.60
C LEU A 18 -23.09 7.67 -11.80
N ALA A 19 -22.87 6.56 -12.51
CA ALA A 19 -21.74 5.71 -12.19
C ALA A 19 -20.47 6.28 -12.86
N VAL A 20 -20.04 7.48 -12.43
CA VAL A 20 -18.63 7.86 -12.62
C VAL A 20 -17.89 7.08 -11.55
N SER A 21 -17.39 5.90 -11.90
CA SER A 21 -16.38 5.24 -11.09
C SER A 21 -15.16 6.16 -11.09
N PRO A 22 -14.69 6.71 -9.94
CA PRO A 22 -13.39 7.35 -9.89
C PRO A 22 -12.30 6.28 -9.91
N ALA A 23 -12.32 5.40 -10.89
CA ALA A 23 -11.18 4.56 -11.21
C ALA A 23 -10.22 5.44 -12.03
N ALA A 24 -9.13 5.88 -11.41
CA ALA A 24 -7.82 6.19 -12.02
C ALA A 24 -7.12 7.47 -11.52
N PHE A 25 -7.65 8.19 -10.53
CA PHE A 25 -6.78 8.97 -9.65
C PHE A 25 -6.64 8.18 -8.36
N ALA A 26 -5.89 7.07 -8.40
CA ALA A 26 -5.31 6.58 -7.17
C ALA A 26 -4.50 7.76 -6.61
N GLN A 27 -4.99 8.39 -5.53
CA GLN A 27 -4.17 9.36 -4.81
C GLN A 27 -2.87 8.63 -4.52
N GLY A 28 -1.78 9.10 -5.13
CA GLY A 28 -0.49 8.45 -4.98
C GLY A 28 -0.17 8.34 -3.50
N LYS A 29 0.47 7.23 -3.12
CA LYS A 29 0.89 7.01 -1.73
C LYS A 29 1.57 8.27 -1.21
N THR A 30 1.21 8.67 0.00
CA THR A 30 1.88 9.79 0.65
C THR A 30 3.36 9.46 0.84
N ARG A 31 4.21 10.47 0.97
CA ARG A 31 5.63 10.22 1.27
C ARG A 31 5.83 9.39 2.53
N GLY A 32 4.96 9.55 3.52
CA GLY A 32 4.98 8.76 4.75
C GLY A 32 4.68 7.29 4.49
N GLU A 33 3.64 7.00 3.69
CA GLU A 33 3.28 5.64 3.29
C GLU A 33 4.38 4.96 2.49
N VAL A 34 4.97 5.66 1.51
CA VAL A 34 6.10 5.10 0.72
C VAL A 34 7.28 4.77 1.63
N LYS A 35 7.60 5.65 2.60
CA LYS A 35 8.67 5.38 3.57
C LYS A 35 8.37 4.14 4.41
N GLN A 36 7.13 3.98 4.88
CA GLN A 36 6.73 2.81 5.66
C GLN A 36 6.87 1.51 4.86
N GLU A 37 6.50 1.52 3.59
CA GLU A 37 6.68 0.35 2.72
C GLU A 37 8.14 0.04 2.43
N LEU A 38 8.99 1.05 2.27
CA LEU A 38 10.42 0.85 2.09
C LEU A 38 11.07 0.26 3.34
N ILE A 39 10.66 0.73 4.54
CA ILE A 39 11.09 0.14 5.82
C ILE A 39 10.72 -1.34 5.85
N GLN A 40 9.46 -1.67 5.54
CA GLN A 40 8.99 -3.05 5.50
C GLN A 40 9.79 -3.89 4.50
N ALA A 41 9.98 -3.40 3.28
CA ALA A 41 10.71 -4.10 2.24
C ALA A 41 12.18 -4.35 2.62
N GLN A 42 12.79 -3.42 3.34
CA GLN A 42 14.17 -3.53 3.80
C GLN A 42 14.30 -4.55 4.93
N HIS A 43 13.35 -4.56 5.87
CA HIS A 43 13.24 -5.59 6.92
C HIS A 43 13.02 -6.98 6.32
N GLU A 44 12.16 -7.07 5.30
CA GLU A 44 11.93 -8.30 4.55
C GLU A 44 13.10 -8.69 3.64
N GLY A 45 14.13 -7.85 3.47
CA GLY A 45 15.29 -8.12 2.64
C GLY A 45 14.99 -8.18 1.13
N VAL A 46 13.79 -7.77 0.69
CA VAL A 46 13.37 -7.82 -0.72
C VAL A 46 13.89 -6.64 -1.54
N VAL A 47 14.45 -5.62 -0.88
CA VAL A 47 15.13 -4.51 -1.55
C VAL A 47 16.40 -5.04 -2.24
N PRO A 48 16.49 -5.01 -3.58
CA PRO A 48 17.66 -5.48 -4.30
C PRO A 48 18.84 -4.53 -4.04
N ALA A 49 20.04 -5.10 -3.84
CA ALA A 49 21.25 -4.29 -3.66
C ALA A 49 21.78 -3.74 -5.01
N GLY A 50 21.49 -4.43 -6.12
CA GLY A 50 21.96 -4.10 -7.46
C GLY A 50 20.80 -3.83 -8.43
N LYS A 51 21.10 -3.13 -9.53
CA LYS A 51 20.12 -2.77 -10.57
C LYS A 51 19.72 -3.95 -11.47
N ASN A 52 20.50 -5.03 -11.46
CA ASN A 52 20.36 -6.16 -12.37
C ASN A 52 19.76 -7.41 -11.71
N ASP A 53 19.52 -7.37 -10.39
CA ASP A 53 19.09 -8.50 -9.59
C ASP A 53 17.58 -8.47 -9.36
N TYR A 54 16.81 -8.28 -10.44
CA TYR A 54 15.35 -8.26 -10.38
C TYR A 54 14.74 -9.39 -11.23
N PRO A 55 13.92 -10.28 -10.62
CA PRO A 55 13.55 -10.32 -9.19
C PRO A 55 14.71 -10.85 -8.31
N PRO A 56 14.80 -10.43 -7.03
CA PRO A 56 15.86 -10.86 -6.13
C PRO A 56 15.78 -12.38 -5.87
N SER A 57 16.91 -13.07 -5.90
CA SER A 57 16.97 -14.49 -5.57
C SER A 57 16.71 -14.73 -4.08
N ALA A 58 16.21 -15.91 -3.71
CA ALA A 58 15.98 -16.26 -2.30
C ALA A 58 17.27 -16.16 -1.45
N ALA A 59 18.42 -16.47 -2.03
CA ALA A 59 19.72 -16.33 -1.37
C ALA A 59 20.07 -14.86 -1.09
N LEU A 60 19.78 -13.96 -2.03
CA LEU A 60 19.96 -12.52 -1.83
C LEU A 60 19.02 -11.97 -0.77
N VAL A 61 17.74 -12.37 -0.80
CA VAL A 61 16.76 -11.98 0.23
C VAL A 61 17.23 -12.42 1.62
N LYS A 62 17.68 -13.68 1.76
CA LYS A 62 18.21 -14.19 3.03
C LYS A 62 19.41 -13.38 3.51
N ARG A 63 20.40 -13.14 2.63
CA ARG A 63 21.58 -12.34 2.95
C ARG A 63 21.20 -10.92 3.37
N ASN A 64 20.26 -10.28 2.66
CA ASN A 64 19.82 -8.92 2.98
C ASN A 64 19.14 -8.87 4.36
N LYS A 65 18.30 -9.87 4.70
CA LYS A 65 17.72 -10.00 6.05
C LYS A 65 18.79 -10.17 7.13
N GLU A 66 19.82 -10.98 6.88
CA GLU A 66 20.93 -11.18 7.82
C GLU A 66 21.73 -9.89 8.04
N VAL A 67 22.07 -9.19 6.96
CA VAL A 67 22.77 -7.89 7.03
C VAL A 67 21.93 -6.85 7.77
N HIS A 68 20.63 -6.79 7.48
CA HIS A 68 19.69 -5.91 8.16
C HIS A 68 19.62 -6.23 9.66
N ALA A 69 19.48 -7.51 10.02
CA ALA A 69 19.45 -7.95 11.41
C ALA A 69 20.72 -7.59 12.18
N ILE A 70 21.89 -7.73 11.56
CA ILE A 70 23.17 -7.36 12.16
C ILE A 70 23.24 -5.85 12.37
N ALA A 71 22.90 -5.06 11.35
CA ALA A 71 23.02 -3.61 11.39
C ALA A 71 21.99 -2.94 12.31
N VAL A 72 20.77 -3.47 12.38
CA VAL A 72 19.62 -2.82 13.03
C VAL A 72 19.27 -3.44 14.38
N HIS A 73 19.33 -4.78 14.49
CA HIS A 73 18.91 -5.51 15.70
C HIS A 73 20.06 -6.24 16.44
N GLY A 74 21.32 -5.98 16.07
CA GLY A 74 22.49 -6.60 16.68
C GLY A 74 22.57 -8.12 16.46
N GLY A 75 22.16 -8.60 15.29
CA GLY A 75 22.25 -10.00 14.86
C GLY A 75 21.00 -10.84 15.14
N LYS A 76 19.93 -10.24 15.67
CA LYS A 76 18.65 -10.94 15.91
C LYS A 76 17.80 -10.88 14.63
N THR A 77 17.63 -12.02 13.96
CA THR A 77 16.98 -12.10 12.64
C THR A 77 15.46 -12.21 12.67
N SER A 78 14.86 -12.42 13.84
CA SER A 78 13.41 -12.65 13.99
C SER A 78 12.72 -11.60 14.87
N VAL A 79 13.17 -10.35 14.81
CA VAL A 79 12.50 -9.26 15.51
C VAL A 79 11.39 -8.73 14.61
N ALA A 80 10.19 -8.56 15.17
CA ALA A 80 9.09 -7.87 14.47
C ALA A 80 9.53 -6.45 14.10
N LEU A 81 8.83 -5.81 13.15
CA LEU A 81 9.07 -4.39 12.87
C LEU A 81 9.10 -3.59 14.17
N ASP A 82 10.19 -2.90 14.44
CA ASP A 82 10.42 -2.18 15.68
C ASP A 82 10.86 -0.73 15.44
N GLN A 83 11.17 -0.01 16.53
CA GLN A 83 11.57 1.39 16.46
C GLN A 83 12.97 1.58 15.82
N HIS A 84 13.81 0.55 15.82
CA HIS A 84 15.13 0.60 15.18
C HIS A 84 14.98 0.66 13.66
N ASP A 85 13.96 0.01 13.08
CA ASP A 85 13.66 0.05 11.64
C ASP A 85 13.28 1.45 11.17
N GLN A 86 12.50 2.19 11.97
CA GLN A 86 12.14 3.57 11.66
C GLN A 86 13.32 4.54 11.75
N ALA A 87 14.29 4.25 12.62
CA ALA A 87 15.46 5.10 12.81
C ALA A 87 16.45 5.05 11.62
N VAL A 88 16.41 3.99 10.82
CA VAL A 88 17.27 3.80 9.64
C VAL A 88 16.74 4.55 8.42
N ALA A 89 15.42 4.73 8.28
CA ALA A 89 14.78 5.29 7.09
C ALA A 89 14.71 6.83 7.02
N ARG A 90 15.75 7.52 7.53
CA ARG A 90 15.84 8.98 7.57
C ARG A 90 15.89 9.59 6.17
#